data_AF-A0A2Z3JMR6-F1
#
_entry.id   AF-A0A2Z3JMR6-F1
#
_cell.length_a   1.000
_cell.length_b   1.000
_cell.length_c   1.000
_cell.angle_alpha   90.00
_cell.angle_beta   90.00
_cell.angle_gamma   90.00
#
_symmetry.space_group_name_H-M   'P 1'
#
loop_
_entity.id
_entity.type
_entity.pdbx_description
1 polymer ?
#
loop_
_entity_poly.entity_id
_entity_poly.type
_entity_poly.pdbx_seq_one_letter_code
_entity_poly.pdbx_strand_id
1 'polypeptide(L)' 'MIKDDMAIHAGIPEKAVKAALKELRTEESLAEVEWETAKVRPGRPIKIYFEATSMNGIHAAKKRLEQILDANGFDLYP' A
#
# COMPACT_ATOMS: atom_id res chain seq x y z
N MET A 1 6.34 16.95 -5.71
CA MET A 1 5.32 15.88 -5.73
C MET A 1 4.66 15.83 -4.36
N ILE A 2 3.40 15.40 -4.29
CA ILE A 2 2.61 15.25 -3.06
C ILE A 2 3.00 13.94 -2.40
N LYS A 3 3.11 13.90 -1.08
CA LYS A 3 3.39 12.69 -0.31
C LYS A 3 2.29 12.42 0.69
N ASP A 4 2.03 11.15 0.93
CA ASP A 4 1.08 10.68 1.94
C ASP A 4 1.45 9.26 2.38
N ASP A 5 0.99 8.80 3.54
CA ASP A 5 1.35 7.49 4.07
C ASP A 5 0.15 6.63 4.44
N MET A 6 0.35 5.32 4.41
CA MET A 6 -0.61 4.31 4.84
C MET A 6 0.07 3.37 5.84
N ALA A 7 -0.61 3.09 6.95
CA ALA A 7 -0.18 2.08 7.91
C ALA A 7 -0.99 0.80 7.68
N ILE A 8 -0.27 -0.29 7.41
CA ILE A 8 -0.85 -1.63 7.27
C ILE A 8 -0.79 -2.32 8.63
N HIS A 9 -1.90 -2.91 9.07
CA HIS A 9 -2.00 -3.57 10.37
C HIS A 9 -0.90 -4.62 10.60
N ALA A 10 -0.39 -4.72 11.83
CA ALA A 10 0.75 -5.58 12.18
C ALA A 10 0.46 -7.08 12.02
N GLY A 11 -0.83 -7.47 11.98
CA GLY A 11 -1.27 -8.84 11.73
C GLY A 11 -1.14 -9.29 10.26
N ILE A 12 -0.96 -8.35 9.32
CA ILE A 12 -0.81 -8.67 7.90
C ILE A 12 0.66 -9.04 7.63
N PRO A 13 0.94 -10.24 7.08
CA PRO A 13 2.30 -10.65 6.79
C PRO A 13 3.00 -9.72 5.79
N GLU A 14 4.25 -9.36 6.05
CA GLU A 14 5.05 -8.53 5.13
C GLU A 14 5.09 -9.07 3.70
N LYS A 15 5.11 -10.41 3.55
CA LYS A 15 5.07 -11.07 2.24
C LYS A 15 3.77 -10.77 1.49
N ALA A 16 2.64 -10.70 2.18
CA ALA A 16 1.35 -10.36 1.58
C ALA A 16 1.34 -8.90 1.13
N VAL A 17 1.86 -7.98 1.96
CA VAL A 17 2.00 -6.56 1.58
C VAL A 17 2.89 -6.39 0.35
N LYS A 18 4.04 -7.07 0.30
CA LYS A 18 4.94 -7.04 -0.86
C LYS A 18 4.29 -7.61 -2.12
N ALA A 19 3.52 -8.69 -2.00
CA ALA A 19 2.78 -9.25 -3.11
C ALA A 19 1.71 -8.27 -3.63
N ALA A 20 0.95 -7.65 -2.72
CA ALA A 20 -0.06 -6.67 -3.07
C ALA A 20 0.53 -5.41 -3.74
N LEU A 21 1.67 -4.92 -3.26
CA LEU A 21 2.39 -3.81 -3.92
C LEU A 21 2.93 -4.21 -5.31
N LYS A 22 3.35 -5.47 -5.49
CA LYS A 22 3.76 -5.95 -6.81
C LYS A 22 2.58 -6.00 -7.79
N GLU A 23 1.42 -6.45 -7.33
CA GLU A 23 0.19 -6.45 -8.11
C GLU A 23 -0.27 -5.02 -8.43
N LEU A 24 -0.24 -4.10 -7.46
CA LEU A 24 -0.55 -2.69 -7.64
C LEU A 24 0.28 -2.04 -8.76
N ARG A 25 1.56 -2.44 -8.90
CA ARG A 25 2.45 -1.94 -9.96
C ARG A 25 2.03 -2.36 -11.37
N THR A 26 1.17 -3.38 -11.50
CA THR A 26 0.64 -3.81 -12.81
C THR A 26 -0.51 -2.94 -13.31
N GLU A 27 -1.02 -2.02 -12.49
CA GLU A 27 -2.10 -1.11 -12.90
C GLU A 27 -1.53 0.11 -13.63
N GLU A 28 -1.74 0.16 -14.95
CA GLU A 28 -1.30 1.27 -15.79
C GLU A 28 -1.85 2.63 -15.33
N SER A 29 -3.06 2.66 -14.78
CA SER A 29 -3.70 3.86 -14.23
C SER A 29 -2.99 4.46 -13.01
N LEU A 30 -2.09 3.69 -12.38
CA LEU A 30 -1.33 4.10 -11.19
C LEU A 30 0.18 4.18 -11.47
N ALA A 31 0.61 4.10 -12.74
CA ALA A 31 2.01 4.07 -13.12
C ALA A 31 2.82 5.29 -12.64
N GLU A 32 2.16 6.45 -12.49
CA GLU A 32 2.78 7.70 -12.02
C GLU A 32 2.89 7.81 -10.48
N VAL A 33 2.33 6.84 -9.74
CA VAL A 33 2.41 6.82 -8.28
C VAL A 33 3.63 6.00 -7.87
N GLU A 34 4.53 6.62 -7.11
CA GLU A 34 5.66 5.94 -6.50
C GLU A 34 5.39 5.61 -5.04
N TRP A 35 6.07 4.58 -4.53
CA TRP A 35 5.98 4.23 -3.13
C TRP A 35 7.24 3.60 -2.56
N GLU A 36 7.43 3.83 -1.25
CA GLU A 36 8.48 3.22 -0.46
C GLU A 36 7.90 2.57 0.80
N THR A 37 8.37 1.37 1.13
CA THR A 37 8.01 0.68 2.37
C THR A 37 9.03 0.98 3.45
N ALA A 38 8.59 1.42 4.62
CA ALA A 38 9.43 1.57 5.80
C ALA A 38 10.02 0.21 6.22
N LYS A 39 11.11 0.25 7.00
CA LYS A 39 11.70 -0.95 7.61
C LYS A 39 10.67 -1.64 8.52
N VAL A 40 10.33 -2.89 8.17
CA VAL A 40 9.41 -3.72 8.95
C VAL A 40 10.03 -4.13 10.28
N ARG A 41 9.22 -4.10 11.34
CA ARG A 41 9.59 -4.58 12.68
C ARG A 41 8.49 -5.51 13.19
N PRO A 42 8.81 -6.65 13.82
CA PRO A 42 7.80 -7.54 14.40
C PRO A 42 6.85 -6.80 15.35
N GLY A 43 5.55 -7.06 15.25
CA GLY A 43 4.52 -6.44 16.09
C GLY A 43 4.27 -4.95 15.84
N ARG A 44 4.80 -4.38 14.75
CA ARG A 44 4.53 -2.99 14.34
C ARG A 44 3.80 -2.97 13.00
N PRO A 45 2.90 -1.99 12.78
CA PRO A 45 2.34 -1.73 11.46
C PRO A 45 3.43 -1.50 10.40
N ILE A 46 3.18 -1.95 9.18
CA ILE A 46 4.05 -1.69 8.03
C ILE A 46 3.64 -0.36 7.44
N LYS A 47 4.54 0.63 7.43
CA LYS A 47 4.27 1.96 6.88
C LYS A 47 4.70 2.02 5.41
N ILE A 48 3.82 2.54 4.55
CA ILE A 48 4.03 2.71 3.12
C ILE A 48 3.88 4.19 2.81
N TYR A 49 4.88 4.78 2.20
CA TYR A 49 4.90 6.19 1.78
C TYR A 49 4.60 6.24 0.29
N PHE A 50 3.56 6.96 -0.11
CA PHE A 50 3.17 7.19 -1.49
C PHE A 50 3.58 8.59 -1.93
N GLU A 51 3.93 8.73 -3.20
CA GLU A 51 4.29 9.99 -3.82
C GLU A 51 3.71 10.07 -5.25
N ALA A 52 3.06 11.18 -5.58
CA ALA A 52 2.52 11.40 -6.92
C ALA A 52 2.40 12.90 -7.25
N THR A 53 2.05 13.21 -8.51
CA THR A 53 1.74 14.58 -8.96
C THR A 53 0.38 15.07 -8.45
N SER A 54 -0.55 14.16 -8.12
CA SER A 54 -1.92 14.45 -7.68
C SER A 54 -2.33 13.61 -6.48
N MET A 55 -3.05 14.22 -5.54
CA MET A 55 -3.60 13.52 -4.38
C MET A 55 -4.63 12.45 -4.78
N ASN A 56 -5.34 12.65 -5.90
CA ASN A 56 -6.28 11.65 -6.41
C ASN A 56 -5.57 10.34 -6.79
N GLY A 57 -4.35 10.41 -7.34
CA GLY A 57 -3.54 9.24 -7.67
C GLY A 57 -3.13 8.47 -6.40
N ILE A 58 -2.71 9.19 -5.36
CA ILE A 58 -2.39 8.62 -4.05
C ILE A 58 -3.61 7.92 -3.44
N HIS A 59 -4.77 8.58 -3.43
CA HIS A 59 -6.01 7.99 -2.90
C HIS A 59 -6.42 6.73 -3.68
N ALA A 60 -6.31 6.76 -5.01
CA ALA A 60 -6.60 5.61 -5.86
C ALA A 60 -5.66 4.43 -5.55
N ALA A 61 -4.35 4.69 -5.43
CA ALA A 61 -3.35 3.68 -5.09
C ALA A 61 -3.60 3.05 -3.71
N LYS A 62 -3.88 3.87 -2.69
CA LYS A 62 -4.21 3.40 -1.33
C LYS A 62 -5.45 2.52 -1.31
N LYS A 63 -6.53 3.00 -1.92
CA LYS A 63 -7.80 2.26 -2.02
C LYS A 63 -7.61 0.94 -2.76
N ARG A 64 -6.80 0.94 -3.82
CA ARG A 64 -6.56 -0.28 -4.59
C ARG A 64 -5.70 -1.27 -3.83
N LEU A 65 -4.69 -0.81 -3.11
CA LEU A 65 -3.89 -1.66 -2.22
C LEU A 65 -4.75 -2.33 -1.15
N GLU A 66 -5.68 -1.58 -0.54
CA GLU A 66 -6.67 -2.12 0.41
C GLU A 66 -7.53 -3.20 -0.24
N GLN A 67 -8.07 -2.97 -1.44
CA GLN A 67 -8.86 -3.97 -2.15
C GLN A 67 -8.07 -5.25 -2.49
N ILE A 68 -6.78 -5.13 -2.85
CA ILE A 68 -5.94 -6.30 -3.13
C ILE A 68 -5.71 -7.10 -1.84
N LEU A 69 -5.43 -6.43 -0.73
CA LEU A 69 -5.24 -7.09 0.56
C LEU A 69 -6.52 -7.78 1.04
N ASP A 70 -7.66 -7.10 0.96
CA ASP A 70 -8.97 -7.63 1.33
C ASP A 70 -9.37 -8.84 0.47
N ALA A 71 -9.17 -8.76 -0.85
CA ALA A 71 -9.41 -9.88 -1.78
C ALA A 71 -8.55 -11.13 -1.48
N ASN A 72 -7.43 -10.97 -0.77
CA ASN A 72 -6.56 -12.06 -0.31
C ASN A 72 -6.83 -12.46 1.16
N GLY A 73 -7.89 -11.94 1.78
CA GLY A 73 -8.31 -12.25 3.14
C GLY A 73 -7.57 -11.48 4.24
N PHE A 74 -6.92 -10.37 3.91
CA PHE A 74 -6.21 -9.52 4.87
C PHE A 74 -6.98 -8.23 5.14
N ASP A 75 -7.69 -8.20 6.27
CA ASP A 75 -8.37 -6.99 6.73
C ASP A 75 -7.37 -6.00 7.35
N LEU A 76 -7.44 -4.74 6.90
CA LEU A 76 -6.67 -3.62 7.41
C LEU A 76 -7.24 -3.05 8.71
N TYR A 77 -8.53 -3.31 8.99
CA TYR A 77 -9.27 -2.86 10.16
C TYR A 77 -9.93 -4.03 10.91
N PRO A 78 -9.13 -5.02 11.38
CA PRO A 78 -9.64 -6.18 12.10
C PRO A 78 -10.21 -5.85 13.49
#